data_AF-A0AAV4EEH4-F1
#
_entry.id   AF-A0AAV4EEH4-F1
#
_cell.length_a   1.000
_cell.length_b   1.000
_cell.length_c   1.000
_cell.angle_alpha   90.00
_cell.angle_beta   90.00
_cell.angle_gamma   90.00
#
_symmetry.space_group_name_H-M   'P 1'
#
loop_
_entity.id
_entity.type
_entity.pdbx_description
1 polymer ?
#
loop_
_entity_poly.entity_id
_entity_poly.type
_entity_poly.pdbx_seq_one_letter_code
_entity_poly.pdbx_strand_id
1 'polypeptide(L)'
;MMSSSLPSTAHSAIICGQTGCGKTVFVLDLLEGPYRGVFRHIVILCPTILHNDAYQERKWIWSDPEVYFSNLGERLHNCIRGFFQPFEGETTLYIIDDCSANKEMTKKKAALSELAFSGRHAQQSVWVLTQKYNSVLKDLREQTQWVALFHC
;
A
#
# COMPACT_ATOMS: atom_id res chain seq x y z
N MET A 1 -3.52 -19.46 20.87
CA MET A 1 -4.79 -19.12 20.19
C MET A 1 -4.42 -18.40 18.89
N MET A 2 -4.83 -18.98 17.75
CA MET A 2 -4.61 -18.57 16.35
C MET A 2 -3.24 -17.96 15.98
N SER A 3 -2.23 -18.83 15.82
CA SER A 3 -1.09 -18.54 14.94
C SER A 3 -1.49 -18.79 13.48
N SER A 4 -2.32 -17.91 12.91
CA SER A 4 -2.31 -17.70 11.46
C SER A 4 -1.63 -16.35 11.26
N SER A 5 -0.31 -16.34 11.41
CA SER A 5 0.50 -15.12 11.37
C SER A 5 0.33 -14.45 10.00
N LEU A 6 -0.08 -13.18 10.01
CA LEU A 6 -0.06 -12.31 8.83
C LEU A 6 1.34 -12.41 8.17
N PRO A 7 1.45 -12.42 6.83
CA PRO A 7 2.73 -12.65 6.17
C PRO A 7 3.76 -11.60 6.56
N SER A 8 4.94 -12.02 7.01
CA SER A 8 6.05 -11.12 7.37
C SER A 8 7.10 -10.95 6.26
N THR A 9 6.99 -11.70 5.16
CA THR A 9 7.80 -11.56 3.95
C THR A 9 7.06 -10.73 2.90
N ALA A 10 7.73 -10.38 1.80
CA ALA A 10 7.13 -9.59 0.73
C ALA A 10 5.81 -10.18 0.21
N HIS A 11 4.75 -9.37 0.23
CA HIS A 11 3.40 -9.79 -0.12
C HIS A 11 2.51 -8.63 -0.63
N SER A 12 1.44 -9.00 -1.29
CA SER A 12 0.36 -8.14 -1.74
C SER A 12 -0.86 -8.27 -0.83
N ALA A 13 -1.53 -7.15 -0.55
CA ALA A 13 -2.77 -7.12 0.21
C ALA A 13 -3.80 -6.19 -0.43
N ILE A 14 -5.09 -6.52 -0.25
CA ILE A 14 -6.20 -5.64 -0.65
C ILE A 14 -7.05 -5.32 0.56
N ILE A 15 -7.24 -4.03 0.82
CA ILE A 15 -8.11 -3.53 1.88
C ILE A 15 -9.27 -2.82 1.18
N CYS A 16 -10.47 -3.40 1.24
CA CYS A 16 -11.60 -2.96 0.44
C CYS A 16 -12.82 -2.61 1.30
N GLY A 17 -13.44 -1.47 1.02
CA GLY A 17 -14.60 -0.93 1.74
C GLY A 17 -14.93 0.50 1.37
N GLN A 18 -16.15 0.97 1.66
CA GLN A 18 -16.60 2.31 1.26
C GLN A 18 -15.75 3.45 1.88
N THR A 19 -15.90 4.67 1.39
CA THR A 19 -15.26 5.85 2.00
C THR A 19 -15.67 5.99 3.46
N GLY A 20 -14.73 6.35 4.34
CA GLY A 20 -15.01 6.54 5.76
C GLY A 20 -15.15 5.27 6.59
N CYS A 21 -15.06 4.06 6.01
CA CYS A 21 -15.24 2.81 6.76
C CYS A 21 -14.03 2.38 7.63
N GLY A 22 -13.00 3.22 7.74
CA GLY A 22 -11.84 2.96 8.60
C GLY A 22 -10.67 2.18 7.96
N LYS A 23 -10.65 1.96 6.64
CA LYS A 23 -9.53 1.26 5.95
C LYS A 23 -8.15 1.80 6.31
N THR A 24 -7.98 3.13 6.24
CA THR A 24 -6.70 3.79 6.52
C THR A 24 -6.33 3.58 7.99
N VAL A 25 -7.26 3.79 8.92
CA VAL A 25 -7.03 3.54 10.36
C VAL A 25 -6.59 2.10 10.59
N PHE A 26 -7.30 1.12 10.04
CA PHE A 26 -6.96 -0.30 10.15
C PHE A 26 -5.56 -0.62 9.64
N VAL A 27 -5.17 -0.08 8.49
CA VAL A 27 -3.82 -0.29 7.93
C VAL A 27 -2.76 0.30 8.85
N LEU A 28 -2.99 1.48 9.40
CA LEU A 28 -2.04 2.13 10.31
C LEU A 28 -1.96 1.39 11.67
N ASP A 29 -3.08 0.88 12.18
CA ASP A 29 -3.12 0.03 13.39
C ASP A 29 -2.30 -1.25 13.19
N LEU A 30 -2.39 -1.86 11.99
CA LEU A 30 -1.59 -3.02 11.64
C LEU A 30 -0.09 -2.71 11.69
N LEU A 31 0.33 -1.56 11.14
CA LEU A 31 1.73 -1.13 11.10
C LEU A 31 2.28 -0.76 12.48
N GLU A 32 1.42 -0.27 13.38
CA GLU A 32 1.80 0.04 14.76
C GLU A 32 1.84 -1.20 15.66
N GLY A 33 1.13 -2.26 15.29
CA GLY A 33 1.02 -3.52 16.02
C GLY A 33 1.67 -4.70 15.30
N PRO A 34 0.90 -5.64 14.70
CA PRO A 34 1.43 -6.89 14.14
C PRO A 34 2.54 -6.73 13.08
N TYR A 35 2.58 -5.61 12.36
CA TYR A 35 3.58 -5.30 11.34
C TYR A 35 4.68 -4.34 11.80
N ARG A 36 4.73 -3.99 13.09
CA ARG A 36 5.72 -3.07 13.62
C ARG A 36 7.14 -3.58 13.36
N GLY A 37 7.92 -2.82 12.61
CA GLY A 37 9.31 -3.14 12.26
C GLY A 37 9.48 -4.26 11.23
N VAL A 38 8.40 -4.74 10.59
CA VAL A 38 8.49 -5.73 9.50
C VAL A 38 9.05 -5.10 8.22
N PHE A 39 8.58 -3.89 7.91
CA PHE A 39 9.06 -3.12 6.77
C PHE A 39 10.08 -2.09 7.26
N ARG A 40 11.26 -2.11 6.65
CA ARG A 40 12.24 -1.06 6.83
C ARG A 40 11.75 0.25 6.24
N HIS A 41 11.21 0.20 5.01
CA HIS A 41 10.71 1.37 4.30
C HIS A 41 9.20 1.31 4.14
N ILE A 42 8.51 2.43 4.33
CA ILE A 42 7.08 2.55 4.04
C ILE A 42 6.87 3.71 3.07
N VAL A 43 6.29 3.41 1.91
CA VAL A 43 6.00 4.38 0.84
C VAL A 43 4.49 4.54 0.70
N ILE A 44 3.95 5.68 1.12
CA ILE A 44 2.53 6.02 1.06
C ILE A 44 2.23 6.84 -0.19
N LEU A 45 1.55 6.22 -1.14
CA LEU A 45 1.13 6.85 -2.39
C LEU A 45 -0.37 7.16 -2.28
N CYS A 46 -0.65 8.37 -1.79
CA CYS A 46 -2.00 8.83 -1.49
C CYS A 46 -2.15 10.32 -1.84
N PRO A 47 -2.94 10.67 -2.87
CA PRO A 47 -3.13 12.05 -3.29
C PRO A 47 -3.72 12.95 -2.19
N THR A 48 -4.50 12.36 -1.29
CA THR A 48 -5.27 13.04 -0.24
C THR A 48 -4.61 12.94 1.14
N ILE A 49 -3.36 12.47 1.24
CA ILE A 49 -2.67 12.23 2.52
C ILE A 49 -2.64 13.46 3.45
N LEU A 50 -2.49 14.65 2.88
CA LEU A 50 -2.44 15.92 3.61
C LEU A 50 -3.80 16.35 4.20
N HIS A 51 -4.89 15.71 3.75
CA HIS A 51 -6.27 16.02 4.15
C HIS A 51 -6.98 14.83 4.79
N ASN A 52 -6.27 13.71 5.00
CA ASN A 52 -6.83 12.50 5.58
C ASN A 52 -6.41 12.41 7.04
N ASP A 53 -7.38 12.62 7.93
CA ASP A 53 -7.20 12.70 9.38
C ASP A 53 -6.47 11.47 9.94
N ALA A 54 -6.74 10.27 9.41
CA ALA A 54 -6.09 9.05 9.89
C ALA A 54 -4.56 9.10 9.70
N TYR A 55 -4.06 9.73 8.63
CA TYR A 55 -2.62 9.95 8.45
C TYR A 55 -2.13 11.13 9.30
N GLN A 56 -2.89 12.23 9.39
CA GLN A 56 -2.51 13.42 10.16
C GLN A 56 -2.34 13.12 11.67
N GLU A 57 -3.18 12.26 12.22
CA GLU A 57 -3.14 11.86 13.63
C GLU A 57 -1.94 10.97 13.97
N ARG A 58 -1.32 10.32 12.98
CA ARG A 58 -0.14 9.46 13.18
C ARG A 58 1.17 10.22 13.00
N LYS A 59 1.69 10.73 14.12
CA LYS A 59 2.96 11.49 14.16
C LYS A 59 4.13 10.81 13.44
N TRP A 60 4.27 9.49 13.56
CA TRP A 60 5.39 8.74 12.99
C TRP A 60 5.46 8.84 11.46
N ILE A 61 4.32 9.01 10.79
CA ILE A 61 4.27 9.17 9.32
C ILE A 61 5.02 10.43 8.87
N TRP A 62 5.08 11.44 9.73
CA TRP A 62 5.67 12.74 9.43
C TRP A 62 7.07 12.92 10.02
N SER A 63 7.48 12.06 10.96
CA SER A 63 8.74 12.20 11.69
C SER A 63 9.74 11.08 11.42
N ASP A 64 9.28 9.92 10.94
CA ASP A 64 10.14 8.78 10.66
C ASP A 64 10.84 8.95 9.30
N PRO A 65 12.19 8.96 9.25
CA PRO A 65 12.94 9.15 8.01
C PRO A 65 12.81 8.00 7.00
N GLU A 66 12.35 6.81 7.42
CA GLU A 66 12.13 5.66 6.55
C GLU A 66 10.68 5.58 6.03
N VAL A 67 9.88 6.62 6.31
CA VAL A 67 8.51 6.78 5.81
C VAL A 67 8.47 7.88 4.77
N TYR A 68 8.08 7.49 3.55
CA TYR A 68 8.00 8.36 2.40
C TYR A 68 6.55 8.52 1.98
N PHE A 69 6.16 9.69 1.53
CA PHE A 69 4.83 9.89 0.95
C PHE A 69 4.86 10.76 -0.30
N SER A 70 3.88 10.55 -1.17
CA SER A 70 3.67 11.37 -2.36
C SER A 70 2.18 11.68 -2.53
N ASN A 71 1.88 12.97 -2.64
CA ASN A 71 0.53 13.49 -2.93
C ASN A 71 0.25 13.62 -4.44
N LEU A 72 1.20 13.29 -5.31
CA LEU A 72 1.08 13.54 -6.75
C LEU A 72 0.35 12.39 -7.46
N GLY A 73 -0.99 12.50 -7.51
CA GLY A 73 -1.88 11.48 -8.12
C GLY A 73 -1.58 11.13 -9.60
N GLU A 74 -0.86 11.99 -10.33
CA GLU A 74 -0.48 11.81 -11.75
C GLU A 74 0.85 11.09 -11.96
N ARG A 75 1.64 10.82 -10.92
CA ARG A 75 3.00 10.25 -11.06
C ARG A 75 3.18 8.89 -10.42
N LEU A 76 2.09 8.17 -10.12
CA LEU A 76 2.13 6.88 -9.41
C LEU A 76 3.22 5.93 -9.94
N HIS A 77 3.28 5.75 -11.27
CA HIS A 77 4.28 4.91 -11.93
C HIS A 77 5.72 5.37 -11.65
N ASN A 78 5.99 6.67 -11.80
CA ASN A 78 7.32 7.24 -11.58
C ASN A 78 7.72 7.18 -10.10
N CYS A 79 6.77 7.40 -9.19
CA CYS A 79 7.01 7.25 -7.76
C CYS A 79 7.37 5.80 -7.42
N ILE A 80 6.59 4.83 -7.88
CA ILE A 80 6.88 3.41 -7.66
C ILE A 80 8.30 3.09 -8.13
N ARG A 81 8.65 3.43 -9.38
CA ARG A 81 9.98 3.14 -9.93
C ARG A 81 11.10 3.89 -9.21
N GLY A 82 10.87 5.13 -8.83
CA GLY A 82 11.83 5.96 -8.11
C GLY A 82 12.19 5.43 -6.73
N PHE A 83 11.30 4.68 -6.09
CA PHE A 83 11.58 4.01 -4.82
C PHE A 83 11.97 2.54 -4.98
N PHE A 84 11.47 1.85 -6.01
CA PHE A 84 11.72 0.41 -6.19
C PHE A 84 13.20 0.10 -6.37
N GLN A 85 13.89 0.83 -7.25
CA GLN A 85 15.30 0.57 -7.52
C GLN A 85 16.20 0.88 -6.30
N PRO A 86 16.07 2.04 -5.63
CA PRO A 86 16.90 2.32 -4.46
C PRO A 86 16.69 1.37 -3.27
N PHE A 87 15.50 0.78 -3.13
CA PHE A 87 15.16 -0.09 -2.00
C PHE A 87 15.15 -1.58 -2.36
N GLU A 88 15.66 -1.97 -3.54
CA GLU A 88 15.70 -3.37 -3.95
C GLU A 88 16.52 -4.22 -2.96
N GLY A 89 15.93 -5.32 -2.49
CA GLY A 89 16.52 -6.19 -1.48
C GLY A 89 16.27 -5.78 -0.02
N GLU A 90 15.67 -4.61 0.20
CA GLU A 90 15.21 -4.15 1.51
C GLU A 90 13.71 -4.37 1.68
N THR A 91 13.25 -4.63 2.91
CA THR A 91 11.81 -4.84 3.15
C THR A 91 11.06 -3.53 3.04
N THR A 92 10.31 -3.37 1.95
CA THR A 92 9.59 -2.13 1.64
C THR A 92 8.11 -2.40 1.49
N LEU A 93 7.27 -1.54 2.04
CA LEU A 93 5.82 -1.56 1.82
C LEU A 93 5.37 -0.35 1.01
N TYR A 94 4.68 -0.61 -0.11
CA TYR A 94 3.93 0.41 -0.84
C TYR A 94 2.46 0.40 -0.43
N ILE A 95 1.97 1.51 0.12
CA ILE A 95 0.54 1.71 0.41
C ILE A 95 -0.05 2.57 -0.70
N ILE A 96 -0.96 1.99 -1.48
CA ILE A 96 -1.67 2.67 -2.56
C ILE A 96 -3.07 3.02 -2.07
N ASP A 97 -3.29 4.28 -1.73
CA ASP A 97 -4.56 4.76 -1.18
C ASP A 97 -5.15 5.86 -2.06
N ASP A 98 -6.47 5.83 -2.23
CA ASP A 98 -7.28 6.80 -2.99
C ASP A 98 -6.77 7.15 -4.41
N CYS A 99 -6.00 6.25 -5.04
CA CYS A 99 -5.41 6.46 -6.36
C CYS A 99 -6.39 6.21 -7.54
N SER A 100 -7.69 6.09 -7.25
CA SER A 100 -8.75 5.56 -8.14
C SER A 100 -9.20 6.52 -9.26
N ALA A 101 -8.80 7.79 -9.21
CA ALA A 101 -9.37 8.84 -10.06
C ALA A 101 -8.59 9.18 -11.35
N ASN A 102 -7.45 8.55 -11.65
CA ASN A 102 -6.57 9.09 -12.71
C ASN A 102 -6.67 8.39 -14.09
N LYS A 103 -6.77 9.19 -15.15
CA LYS A 103 -7.00 8.80 -16.54
C LYS A 103 -5.80 8.11 -17.22
N GLU A 104 -4.60 8.15 -16.63
CA GLU A 104 -3.39 7.40 -17.08
C GLU A 104 -3.44 5.91 -16.68
N MET A 105 -4.56 5.26 -16.95
CA MET A 105 -4.88 3.95 -16.38
C MET A 105 -3.90 2.85 -16.83
N THR A 106 -3.34 2.91 -18.05
CA THR A 106 -2.48 1.85 -18.62
C THR A 106 -1.08 1.78 -18.00
N LYS A 107 -0.40 2.92 -17.81
CA LYS A 107 0.95 2.96 -17.20
C LYS A 107 0.92 2.62 -15.71
N LYS A 108 -0.18 3.01 -15.04
CA LYS A 108 -0.48 2.58 -13.66
C LYS A 108 -0.60 1.05 -13.56
N LYS A 109 -1.18 0.40 -14.57
CA LYS A 109 -1.27 -1.07 -14.58
C LYS A 109 0.09 -1.73 -14.60
N ALA A 110 0.99 -1.27 -15.49
CA ALA A 110 2.29 -1.89 -15.65
C ALA A 110 3.13 -1.88 -14.35
N ALA A 111 3.24 -0.74 -13.66
CA ALA A 111 4.02 -0.68 -12.42
C ALA A 111 3.39 -1.45 -11.26
N LEU A 112 2.06 -1.42 -11.13
CA LEU A 112 1.38 -2.19 -10.07
C LEU A 112 1.43 -3.69 -10.34
N SER A 113 1.31 -4.12 -11.60
CA SER A 113 1.54 -5.52 -11.98
C SER A 113 3.00 -5.92 -11.76
N GLU A 114 3.97 -5.07 -12.11
CA GLU A 114 5.40 -5.30 -11.83
C GLU A 114 5.62 -5.50 -10.32
N LEU A 115 5.15 -4.57 -9.46
CA LEU A 115 5.19 -4.75 -8.00
C LEU A 115 4.54 -6.05 -7.52
N ALA A 116 3.38 -6.42 -8.07
CA ALA A 116 2.65 -7.63 -7.67
C ALA A 116 3.43 -8.93 -8.00
N PHE A 117 4.14 -8.96 -9.13
CA PHE A 117 4.85 -10.14 -9.60
C PHE A 117 6.32 -10.18 -9.16
N SER A 118 7.07 -9.11 -9.42
CA SER A 118 8.51 -9.04 -9.14
C SER A 118 8.82 -8.61 -7.71
N GLY A 119 7.91 -7.86 -7.06
CA GLY A 119 8.14 -7.32 -5.73
C GLY A 119 8.49 -8.38 -4.70
N ARG A 120 7.88 -9.58 -4.78
CA ARG A 120 8.20 -10.70 -3.89
C ARG A 120 9.68 -11.11 -3.92
N HIS A 121 10.29 -11.09 -5.10
CA HIS A 121 11.70 -11.44 -5.27
C HIS A 121 12.63 -10.30 -4.81
N ALA A 122 12.12 -9.06 -4.81
CA ALA A 122 12.85 -7.85 -4.47
C ALA A 122 12.61 -7.36 -3.02
N GLN A 123 11.96 -8.16 -2.16
CA GLN A 123 11.55 -7.77 -0.79
C GLN A 123 10.53 -6.60 -0.73
N GLN A 124 9.76 -6.39 -1.80
CA GLN A 124 8.77 -5.32 -1.92
C GLN A 124 7.33 -5.83 -1.76
N SER A 125 6.61 -5.28 -0.80
CA SER A 125 5.19 -5.52 -0.54
C SER A 125 4.31 -4.41 -1.12
N VAL A 126 3.07 -4.73 -1.49
CA VAL A 126 2.11 -3.73 -1.98
C VAL A 126 0.73 -3.92 -1.36
N TRP A 127 0.23 -2.91 -0.67
CA TRP A 127 -1.11 -2.89 -0.09
C TRP A 127 -1.97 -1.87 -0.81
N VAL A 128 -3.13 -2.30 -1.32
CA VAL A 128 -4.05 -1.43 -2.07
C VAL A 128 -5.32 -1.21 -1.27
N LEU A 129 -5.60 0.05 -0.96
CA LEU A 129 -6.84 0.50 -0.33
C LEU A 129 -7.81 0.92 -1.45
N THR A 130 -9.00 0.33 -1.47
CA THR A 130 -9.99 0.58 -2.52
C THR A 130 -11.42 0.56 -2.00
N GLN A 131 -12.34 1.20 -2.73
CA GLN A 131 -13.78 1.08 -2.50
C GLN A 131 -14.41 -0.11 -3.21
N LYS A 132 -13.79 -0.58 -4.29
CA LYS A 132 -14.34 -1.64 -5.14
C LYS A 132 -13.27 -2.66 -5.44
N TYR A 133 -13.42 -3.88 -4.93
CA TYR A 133 -12.49 -4.99 -5.20
C TYR A 133 -12.21 -5.17 -6.69
N ASN A 134 -13.25 -5.15 -7.54
CA ASN A 134 -13.13 -5.31 -8.99
C ASN A 134 -12.44 -4.13 -9.71
N SER A 135 -12.20 -3.00 -9.05
CA SER A 135 -11.38 -1.92 -9.60
C SER A 135 -9.88 -2.21 -9.52
N VAL A 136 -9.48 -3.16 -8.67
CA VAL A 136 -8.09 -3.61 -8.54
C VAL A 136 -7.72 -4.48 -9.74
N LEU A 137 -6.50 -4.28 -10.24
CA LEU A 137 -5.95 -5.04 -11.37
C LEU A 137 -6.06 -6.53 -11.12
N LYS A 138 -6.42 -7.28 -12.17
CA LYS A 138 -6.57 -8.74 -12.10
C LYS A 138 -5.30 -9.39 -11.57
N ASP A 139 -4.15 -9.03 -12.14
CA ASP A 139 -2.83 -9.53 -11.72
C ASP A 139 -2.62 -9.38 -10.21
N LEU A 140 -2.84 -8.17 -9.68
CA LEU A 140 -2.69 -7.92 -8.25
C LEU A 140 -3.69 -8.73 -7.41
N ARG A 141 -4.95 -8.85 -7.85
CA ARG A 141 -5.95 -9.70 -7.18
C ARG A 141 -5.53 -11.17 -7.11
N GLU A 142 -4.92 -11.68 -8.17
CA GLU A 142 -4.42 -13.07 -8.22
C GLU A 142 -3.15 -13.27 -7.39
N GLN A 143 -2.32 -12.23 -7.23
CA GLN A 143 -1.11 -12.28 -6.41
C GLN A 143 -1.35 -11.93 -4.93
N THR A 144 -2.56 -11.51 -4.55
CA THR A 144 -2.90 -11.06 -3.19
C THR A 144 -2.90 -12.20 -2.19
N GLN A 145 -2.16 -12.05 -1.09
CA GLN A 145 -2.05 -13.06 -0.03
C GLN A 145 -3.13 -12.91 1.03
N TRP A 146 -3.61 -11.69 1.27
CA TRP A 146 -4.72 -11.46 2.19
C TRP A 146 -5.59 -10.28 1.77
N VAL A 147 -6.87 -10.38 2.10
CA VAL A 147 -7.88 -9.35 1.81
C VAL A 147 -8.60 -9.00 3.09
N ALA A 148 -8.70 -7.70 3.41
CA ALA A 148 -9.59 -7.19 4.44
C ALA A 148 -10.82 -6.56 3.76
N LEU A 149 -12.00 -7.09 4.06
CA LEU A 149 -13.27 -6.60 3.54
C LEU A 149 -14.04 -5.90 4.66
N PHE A 150 -14.32 -4.62 4.48
CA PHE A 150 -15.10 -3.82 5.40
C PHE A 150 -16.53 -3.80 4.91
N HIS A 151 -17.44 -4.27 5.76
CA HIS A 151 -18.87 -4.09 5.58
C HIS A 151 -19.28 -2.84 6.34
N CYS A 152 -19.90 -1.90 5.63
CA CYS A 152 -20.44 -0.66 6.16
C CYS A 152 -21.70 -0.36 5.37
#